data_AF-A0A2I0T4R0-F1
#
_entry.id   AF-A0A2I0T4R0-F1
#
_cell.length_a   1.000
_cell.length_b   1.000
_cell.length_c   1.000
_cell.angle_alpha   90.00
_cell.angle_beta   90.00
_cell.angle_gamma   90.00
#
_symmetry.space_group_name_H-M   'P 1'
#
loop_
_entity.id
_entity.type
_entity.pdbx_description
1 polymer ?
#
loop_
_entity_poly.entity_id
_entity_poly.type
_entity_poly.pdbx_seq_one_letter_code
_entity_poly.pdbx_strand_id
1 'polypeptide(L)'
;MKAGLHAEYCREKDAYLPHRLVQAWELAQFIRHTSKAADVVLVGGDLNMHPEDVGIRLLRGWTGLRDTFTEAMHFEGCEDGCTLVPNNCFTVKSELLPFPLGIRIDYILYKAISSFTVKCEELKTTTGTAPGMDIPFSDHEAVMATLQIRRQGQAAGDTQGTAVAGDNMDVAP
;
A
#
# COMPACT_ATOMS: atom_id res chain seq x y z
N MET A 1 2.74 -8.43 -3.90
CA MET A 1 2.10 -9.61 -3.28
C MET A 1 0.73 -9.17 -2.77
N LYS A 2 -0.32 -9.96 -3.00
CA LYS A 2 -1.61 -9.75 -2.35
C LYS A 2 -1.69 -10.64 -1.11
N ALA A 3 -2.11 -10.11 0.03
CA ALA A 3 -2.34 -10.87 1.26
C ALA A 3 -3.79 -10.69 1.73
N GLY A 4 -4.34 -11.74 2.32
CA GLY A 4 -5.63 -11.76 2.98
C GLY A 4 -5.49 -12.58 4.25
N LEU A 5 -5.61 -11.95 5.42
CA LEU A 5 -5.57 -12.66 6.70
C LEU A 5 -6.98 -13.02 7.13
N HIS A 6 -7.09 -13.98 8.05
CA HIS A 6 -8.39 -14.38 8.60
C HIS A 6 -9.17 -13.16 9.09
N ALA A 7 -10.49 -13.16 9.01
CA ALA A 7 -11.30 -12.04 9.50
C ALA A 7 -11.30 -11.93 11.03
N GLU A 8 -11.52 -10.71 11.53
CA GLU A 8 -11.90 -10.44 12.92
C GLU A 8 -13.43 -10.27 12.97
N TYR A 9 -14.14 -11.16 13.67
CA TYR A 9 -15.61 -11.09 13.78
C TYR A 9 -16.09 -10.43 15.07
N CYS A 10 -15.23 -10.34 16.09
CA CYS A 10 -15.58 -9.73 17.36
C CYS A 10 -14.31 -9.38 18.13
N ARG A 11 -14.02 -8.08 18.27
CA ARG A 11 -12.82 -7.60 18.97
C ARG A 11 -12.74 -8.06 20.43
N GLU A 12 -13.86 -8.06 21.15
CA GLU A 12 -13.91 -8.47 22.56
C GLU A 12 -13.75 -9.98 22.77
N LYS A 13 -14.15 -10.80 21.79
CA LYS A 13 -14.16 -12.27 21.85
C LYS A 13 -13.47 -12.88 20.65
N ASP A 14 -12.26 -12.41 20.39
CA ASP A 14 -11.54 -12.77 19.18
C ASP A 14 -10.84 -14.13 19.29
N ALA A 15 -11.58 -15.19 18.97
CA ALA A 15 -11.03 -16.55 18.91
C ALA A 15 -10.01 -16.74 17.77
N TYR A 16 -9.96 -15.84 16.79
CA TYR A 16 -9.13 -15.96 15.60
C TYR A 16 -7.85 -15.11 15.66
N LEU A 17 -7.63 -14.35 16.75
CA LEU A 17 -6.39 -13.61 16.96
C LEU A 17 -5.14 -14.50 16.80
N PRO A 18 -5.07 -15.72 17.37
CA PRO A 18 -3.89 -16.57 17.18
C PRO A 18 -3.69 -16.97 15.72
N HIS A 19 -4.78 -17.15 14.95
CA HIS A 19 -4.70 -17.50 13.53
C HIS A 19 -4.13 -16.34 12.73
N ARG A 20 -4.64 -15.11 12.94
CA ARG A 20 -4.14 -13.90 12.27
C ARG A 20 -2.67 -13.65 12.61
N LEU A 21 -2.27 -13.89 13.86
CA LEU A 21 -0.87 -13.76 14.28
C LEU A 21 0.06 -14.76 13.59
N VAL A 22 -0.32 -16.03 13.54
CA VAL A 22 0.47 -17.07 12.84
C VAL A 22 0.58 -16.74 11.36
N GLN A 23 -0.52 -16.37 10.71
CA GLN A 23 -0.51 -16.01 9.29
C GLN A 23 0.33 -14.76 9.02
N ALA A 24 0.29 -13.74 9.88
CA ALA A 24 1.12 -12.56 9.77
C ALA A 24 2.61 -12.89 9.90
N TRP A 25 2.96 -13.81 10.81
CA TRP A 25 4.33 -14.30 10.95
C TRP A 25 4.79 -15.08 9.73
N GLU A 26 3.97 -16.01 9.22
CA GLU A 26 4.27 -16.77 8.01
C GLU A 26 4.44 -15.86 6.79
N LEU A 27 3.58 -14.86 6.63
CA LEU A 27 3.70 -13.83 5.60
C LEU A 27 5.01 -13.06 5.74
N ALA A 28 5.37 -12.65 6.96
CA ALA A 28 6.61 -11.93 7.23
C ALA A 28 7.84 -12.76 6.85
N GLN A 29 7.83 -14.06 7.17
CA GLN A 29 8.86 -15.01 6.77
C GLN A 29 8.89 -15.16 5.25
N PHE A 30 7.75 -15.36 4.60
CA PHE A 30 7.66 -15.49 3.15
C PHE A 30 8.24 -14.28 2.42
N ILE A 31 7.86 -13.07 2.84
CA ILE A 31 8.38 -11.81 2.28
C ILE A 31 9.91 -11.77 2.40
N ARG A 32 10.49 -12.08 3.56
CA ARG A 32 11.95 -12.05 3.74
C ARG A 32 12.69 -13.05 2.86
N HIS A 33 12.15 -14.26 2.71
CA HIS A 33 12.81 -15.30 1.91
C HIS A 33 12.73 -15.02 0.42
N THR A 34 11.62 -14.45 -0.06
CA THR A 34 11.39 -14.19 -1.48
C THR A 34 11.84 -12.81 -1.95
N SER A 35 12.02 -11.84 -1.04
CA SER A 35 12.41 -10.47 -1.40
C SER A 35 13.89 -10.25 -1.71
N LYS A 36 14.77 -11.25 -1.53
CA LYS A 36 16.23 -11.07 -1.66
C LYS A 36 16.69 -10.58 -3.03
N ALA A 37 15.96 -10.91 -4.09
CA ALA A 37 16.30 -10.53 -5.46
C ALA A 37 15.42 -9.38 -6.02
N ALA A 38 14.54 -8.80 -5.19
CA ALA A 38 13.63 -7.75 -5.62
C ALA A 38 14.21 -6.36 -5.33
N ASP A 39 14.20 -5.47 -6.32
CA ASP A 39 14.59 -4.07 -6.13
C ASP A 39 13.58 -3.32 -5.23
N VAL A 40 12.29 -3.59 -5.45
CA VAL A 40 11.18 -3.04 -4.68
C VAL A 40 10.20 -4.17 -4.36
N VAL A 41 9.69 -4.18 -3.14
CA VAL A 41 8.65 -5.10 -2.68
C VAL A 41 7.41 -4.30 -2.38
N LEU A 42 6.28 -4.73 -2.94
CA LEU A 42 4.94 -4.24 -2.62
C LEU A 42 4.12 -5.39 -2.03
N VAL A 43 3.46 -5.14 -0.91
CA VAL A 43 2.50 -6.04 -0.28
C VAL A 43 1.21 -5.27 -0.07
N GLY A 44 0.06 -5.81 -0.42
CA GLY A 44 -1.20 -5.16 -0.09
C GLY A 44 -2.38 -6.11 0.01
N GLY A 45 -3.44 -5.62 0.61
CA GLY A 45 -4.70 -6.33 0.82
C GLY A 45 -5.21 -6.20 2.26
N ASP A 46 -6.27 -6.94 2.54
CA ASP A 46 -6.97 -6.95 3.82
C ASP A 46 -6.22 -7.81 4.84
N LEU A 47 -5.65 -7.17 5.85
CA LEU A 47 -4.90 -7.82 6.91
C LEU A 47 -5.74 -8.05 8.16
N ASN A 48 -7.00 -7.60 8.20
CA ASN A 48 -7.94 -7.83 9.30
C ASN A 48 -7.37 -7.52 10.70
N MET A 49 -6.49 -6.52 10.77
CA MET A 49 -5.85 -6.09 12.00
C MET A 49 -5.64 -4.58 11.96
N HIS A 50 -5.88 -3.93 13.09
CA HIS A 50 -5.65 -2.51 13.32
C HIS A 50 -4.13 -2.22 13.31
N PRO A 51 -3.68 -1.00 12.96
CA PRO A 51 -2.25 -0.69 12.89
C PRO A 51 -1.48 -0.93 14.20
N GLU A 52 -2.15 -0.77 15.34
CA GLU A 52 -1.59 -0.99 16.68
C GLU A 52 -1.58 -2.46 17.12
N ASP A 53 -2.22 -3.35 16.35
CA ASP A 53 -2.21 -4.78 16.66
C ASP A 53 -0.82 -5.37 16.50
N VAL A 54 -0.51 -6.32 17.39
CA VAL A 54 0.78 -6.98 17.44
C VAL A 54 1.16 -7.63 16.10
N GLY A 55 0.19 -8.14 15.32
CA GLY A 55 0.46 -8.77 14.03
C GLY A 55 0.96 -7.78 12.97
N ILE A 56 0.37 -6.58 12.88
CA ILE A 56 0.83 -5.54 11.95
C ILE A 56 2.20 -5.02 12.36
N ARG A 57 2.39 -4.75 13.66
CA ARG A 57 3.68 -4.30 14.20
C ARG A 57 4.78 -5.32 13.99
N LEU A 58 4.50 -6.60 14.20
CA LEU A 58 5.42 -7.71 13.95
C LEU A 58 5.74 -7.85 12.47
N LEU A 59 4.74 -7.84 11.59
CA LEU A 59 4.95 -7.93 10.14
C LEU A 59 5.87 -6.80 9.64
N ARG A 60 5.56 -5.54 9.98
CA ARG A 60 6.36 -4.38 9.57
C ARG A 60 7.75 -4.40 10.18
N GLY A 61 7.86 -4.62 11.49
CA GLY A 61 9.13 -4.65 12.21
C GLY A 61 10.08 -5.75 11.70
N TRP A 62 9.55 -6.94 11.40
CA TRP A 62 10.35 -8.07 10.92
C TRP A 62 10.78 -7.95 9.46
N THR A 63 9.92 -7.38 8.61
CA THR A 63 10.17 -7.28 7.16
C THR A 63 10.87 -5.98 6.75
N GLY A 64 10.79 -4.95 7.57
CA GLY A 64 11.21 -3.58 7.24
C GLY A 64 10.26 -2.88 6.26
N LEU A 65 9.03 -3.38 6.09
CA LEU A 65 8.03 -2.75 5.25
C LEU A 65 7.50 -1.46 5.89
N ARG A 66 7.46 -0.40 5.08
CA ARG A 66 6.84 0.88 5.39
C ARG A 66 5.38 0.88 4.95
N ASP A 67 4.56 1.62 5.69
CA ASP A 67 3.12 1.73 5.45
C ASP A 67 2.86 2.97 4.61
N THR A 68 2.22 2.81 3.44
CA THR A 68 1.95 3.94 2.55
C THR A 68 1.06 4.97 3.21
N PHE A 69 0.16 4.58 4.12
CA PHE A 69 -0.67 5.53 4.85
C PHE A 69 0.17 6.49 5.70
N THR A 70 1.16 5.97 6.43
CA THR A 70 2.02 6.80 7.28
C THR A 70 3.08 7.58 6.51
N GLU A 71 3.42 7.15 5.30
CA GLU A 71 4.49 7.75 4.49
C GLU A 71 3.98 8.70 3.40
N ALA A 72 2.66 8.76 3.17
CA ALA A 72 2.07 9.57 2.11
C ALA A 72 2.29 11.07 2.36
N MET A 73 2.71 11.81 1.34
CA MET A 73 2.78 13.28 1.41
C MET A 73 1.39 13.91 1.41
N HIS A 74 0.45 13.31 0.68
CA HIS A 74 -0.93 13.74 0.59
C HIS A 74 -1.87 12.57 0.84
N PHE A 75 -2.90 12.81 1.64
CA PHE A 75 -3.94 11.82 1.94
C PHE A 75 -5.32 12.42 1.64
N GLU A 76 -6.16 11.66 0.94
CA GLU A 76 -7.56 12.00 0.64
C GLU A 76 -8.45 10.77 0.87
N GLY A 77 -9.46 10.87 1.74
CA GLY A 77 -10.38 9.77 1.97
C GLY A 77 -10.96 9.74 3.37
N CYS A 78 -11.33 8.54 3.81
CA CYS A 78 -11.88 8.27 5.11
C CYS A 78 -10.88 8.59 6.23
N GLU A 79 -11.39 9.07 7.36
CA GLU A 79 -10.58 9.49 8.49
C GLU A 79 -9.65 8.35 8.96
N ASP A 80 -8.41 8.69 9.33
CA ASP A 80 -7.34 7.76 9.70
C ASP A 80 -7.05 6.63 8.68
N GLY A 81 -7.48 6.81 7.42
CA GLY A 81 -7.34 5.81 6.37
C GLY A 81 -8.21 4.57 6.62
N CYS A 82 -9.27 4.71 7.42
CA CYS A 82 -10.18 3.62 7.74
C CYS A 82 -10.82 3.06 6.47
N THR A 83 -10.92 1.73 6.41
CA THR A 83 -11.51 1.03 5.26
C THR A 83 -12.79 0.33 5.60
N LEU A 84 -13.01 -0.03 6.86
CA LEU A 84 -14.32 -0.42 7.36
C LEU A 84 -14.91 0.76 8.16
N VAL A 85 -15.91 1.43 7.60
CA VAL A 85 -16.40 2.73 8.09
C VAL A 85 -17.86 2.68 8.57
N PRO A 86 -18.25 3.45 9.60
CA PRO A 86 -19.59 3.35 10.21
C PRO A 86 -20.74 3.83 9.32
N ASN A 87 -20.43 4.62 8.28
CA ASN A 87 -21.42 5.13 7.32
C ASN A 87 -21.73 4.13 6.21
N ASN A 88 -20.98 3.05 6.08
CA ASN A 88 -21.25 2.00 5.11
C ASN A 88 -22.44 1.14 5.57
N CYS A 89 -23.42 0.91 4.69
CA CYS A 89 -24.65 0.20 5.04
C CYS A 89 -24.45 -1.30 5.30
N PHE A 90 -23.31 -1.87 4.90
CA PHE A 90 -22.96 -3.27 5.16
C PHE A 90 -22.25 -3.47 6.50
N THR A 91 -21.78 -2.41 7.14
CA THR A 91 -21.00 -2.50 8.37
C THR A 91 -21.88 -2.71 9.60
N VAL A 92 -21.49 -3.68 10.44
CA VAL A 92 -22.15 -3.96 11.71
C VAL A 92 -21.70 -2.93 12.76
N LYS A 93 -22.50 -1.89 12.98
CA LYS A 93 -22.14 -0.76 13.85
C LYS A 93 -21.75 -1.13 15.28
N SER A 94 -22.31 -2.22 15.82
CA SER A 94 -21.93 -2.70 17.16
C SER A 94 -20.48 -3.18 17.24
N GLU A 95 -19.91 -3.67 16.13
CA GLU A 95 -18.51 -4.12 16.07
C GLU A 95 -17.52 -2.96 16.01
N LEU A 96 -17.97 -1.80 15.49
CA LEU A 96 -17.19 -0.56 15.44
C LEU A 96 -17.31 0.31 16.70
N LEU A 97 -18.00 -0.13 17.76
CA LEU A 97 -18.11 0.67 19.00
C LEU A 97 -16.74 1.13 19.56
N PRO A 98 -15.67 0.31 19.54
CA PRO A 98 -14.34 0.75 19.96
C PRO A 98 -13.67 1.74 18.98
N PHE A 99 -14.17 1.83 17.76
CA PHE A 99 -13.58 2.54 16.62
C PHE A 99 -14.65 3.44 15.94
N PRO A 100 -15.07 4.54 16.60
CA PRO A 100 -16.21 5.36 16.13
C PRO A 100 -16.00 6.01 14.75
N LEU A 101 -14.75 6.14 14.30
CA LEU A 101 -14.39 6.66 12.98
C LEU A 101 -14.24 5.56 11.91
N GLY A 102 -14.29 4.30 12.31
CA GLY A 102 -13.95 3.14 11.49
C GLY A 102 -12.61 2.53 11.88
N ILE A 103 -12.26 1.44 11.21
CA ILE A 103 -11.02 0.70 11.41
C ILE A 103 -10.26 0.56 10.10
N ARG A 104 -8.93 0.77 10.15
CA ARG A 104 -8.04 0.55 9.01
C ARG A 104 -7.51 -0.88 9.04
N ILE A 105 -7.98 -1.70 8.10
CA ILE A 105 -7.61 -3.12 7.98
C ILE A 105 -7.05 -3.48 6.61
N ASP A 106 -7.20 -2.62 5.62
CA ASP A 106 -6.57 -2.75 4.31
C ASP A 106 -5.28 -1.93 4.23
N TYR A 107 -4.23 -2.55 3.68
CA TYR A 107 -2.90 -1.95 3.66
C TYR A 107 -2.28 -2.02 2.27
N ILE A 108 -1.46 -1.02 1.96
CA ILE A 108 -0.41 -1.10 0.95
C ILE A 108 0.91 -0.82 1.69
N LEU A 109 1.82 -1.78 1.64
CA LEU A 109 3.09 -1.76 2.33
C LEU A 109 4.22 -1.92 1.32
N TYR A 110 5.35 -1.25 1.55
CA TYR A 110 6.47 -1.28 0.62
C TYR A 110 7.84 -1.21 1.28
N LYS A 111 8.85 -1.74 0.59
CA LYS A 111 10.27 -1.49 0.88
C LYS A 111 11.08 -1.55 -0.41
N ALA A 112 12.28 -1.01 -0.37
CA ALA A 112 13.22 -1.07 -1.48
C ALA A 112 14.63 -1.37 -0.97
N ILE A 113 15.47 -1.90 -1.85
CA ILE A 113 16.90 -2.00 -1.59
C ILE A 113 17.55 -0.61 -1.64
N SER A 114 18.76 -0.46 -1.09
CA SER A 114 19.44 0.84 -0.96
C SER A 114 19.73 1.55 -2.28
N SER A 115 19.82 0.84 -3.40
CA SER A 115 20.00 1.43 -4.73
C SER A 115 18.71 2.00 -5.33
N PHE A 116 17.58 1.92 -4.62
CA PHE A 116 16.30 2.50 -5.01
C PHE A 116 15.72 3.37 -3.90
N THR A 117 15.05 4.44 -4.31
CA THR A 117 14.23 5.28 -3.44
C THR A 117 12.78 5.11 -3.84
N VAL A 118 11.91 4.92 -2.85
CA VAL A 118 10.46 4.91 -3.04
C VAL A 118 9.85 5.99 -2.16
N LYS A 119 9.12 6.91 -2.79
CA LYS A 119 8.33 7.96 -2.14
C LYS A 119 6.85 7.66 -2.35
N CYS A 120 6.06 7.80 -1.29
CA CYS A 120 4.60 7.76 -1.39
C CYS A 120 4.10 9.19 -1.59
N GLU A 121 3.76 9.54 -2.83
CA GLU A 121 3.31 10.90 -3.15
C GLU A 121 1.88 11.11 -2.63
N GLU A 122 1.03 10.09 -2.79
CA GLU A 122 -0.39 10.19 -2.49
C GLU A 122 -0.93 8.84 -2.00
N LEU A 123 -1.85 8.89 -1.04
CA LEU A 123 -2.72 7.77 -0.69
C LEU A 123 -4.18 8.24 -0.72
N LYS A 124 -5.06 7.41 -1.26
CA LYS A 124 -6.50 7.64 -1.24
C LYS A 124 -7.28 6.46 -0.70
N THR A 125 -8.41 6.72 -0.08
CA THR A 125 -9.48 5.73 0.03
C THR A 125 -10.69 6.15 -0.80
N THR A 126 -11.56 5.20 -1.14
CA THR A 126 -12.91 5.55 -1.63
C THR A 126 -13.75 6.16 -0.51
N THR A 127 -14.90 6.73 -0.88
CA THR A 127 -15.87 7.33 0.04
C THR A 127 -17.21 6.57 0.06
N GLY A 128 -17.21 5.33 -0.42
CA GLY A 128 -18.37 4.44 -0.43
C GLY A 128 -19.41 4.74 -1.51
N THR A 129 -19.30 5.81 -2.29
CA THR A 129 -20.35 6.15 -3.28
C THR A 129 -20.13 5.43 -4.60
N ALA A 130 -21.03 4.50 -4.93
CA ALA A 130 -21.10 3.91 -6.27
C ALA A 130 -21.74 4.90 -7.26
N PRO A 131 -21.19 5.07 -8.48
CA PRO A 131 -21.76 5.99 -9.46
C PRO A 131 -23.23 5.66 -9.79
N GLY A 132 -24.14 6.59 -9.52
CA GLY A 132 -25.56 6.44 -9.82
C GLY A 132 -26.33 5.51 -8.88
N MET A 133 -25.74 5.14 -7.73
CA MET A 133 -26.39 4.29 -6.72
C MET A 133 -26.21 4.88 -5.31
N ASP A 134 -27.22 4.71 -4.47
CA ASP A 134 -27.17 5.10 -3.05
C ASP A 134 -26.56 3.99 -2.16
N ILE A 135 -25.96 2.96 -2.75
CA ILE A 135 -25.41 1.79 -2.06
C ILE A 135 -23.95 1.60 -2.50
N PRO A 136 -23.00 1.42 -1.57
CA PRO A 136 -21.61 1.11 -1.89
C PRO A 136 -21.45 -0.22 -2.65
N PHE A 137 -20.33 -0.39 -3.37
CA PHE A 137 -20.00 -1.67 -4.01
C PHE A 137 -19.48 -2.74 -3.04
N SER A 138 -18.98 -2.33 -1.87
CA SER A 138 -18.40 -3.21 -0.84
C SER A 138 -18.63 -2.60 0.53
N ASP A 139 -18.54 -3.43 1.56
CA ASP A 139 -18.37 -3.06 2.97
C ASP A 139 -17.01 -2.42 3.30
N HIS A 140 -16.02 -2.54 2.41
CA HIS A 140 -14.70 -1.93 2.54
C HIS A 140 -14.51 -0.78 1.54
N GLU A 141 -13.81 0.26 1.98
CA GLU A 141 -13.28 1.31 1.12
C GLU A 141 -11.98 0.84 0.44
N ALA A 142 -11.87 1.08 -0.86
CA ALA A 142 -10.68 0.70 -1.61
C ALA A 142 -9.50 1.63 -1.27
N VAL A 143 -8.31 1.06 -1.07
CA VAL A 143 -7.06 1.81 -0.84
C VAL A 143 -6.27 1.95 -2.14
N MET A 144 -5.81 3.16 -2.43
CA MET A 144 -5.00 3.49 -3.60
C MET A 144 -3.73 4.23 -3.15
N ALA A 145 -2.58 3.90 -3.72
CA ALA A 145 -1.32 4.57 -3.42
C ALA A 145 -0.55 4.91 -4.70
N THR A 146 -0.05 6.14 -4.79
CA THR A 146 0.83 6.59 -5.87
C THR A 146 2.27 6.59 -5.38
N LEU A 147 3.06 5.63 -5.87
CA LEU A 147 4.45 5.46 -5.48
C LEU A 147 5.39 5.93 -6.58
N GLN A 148 6.27 6.87 -6.26
CA GLN A 148 7.37 7.27 -7.13
C GLN A 148 8.62 6.44 -6.79
N ILE A 149 9.05 5.63 -7.75
CA ILE A 149 10.23 4.76 -7.64
C ILE A 149 11.35 5.35 -8.48
N ARG A 150 12.54 5.53 -7.89
CA ARG A 150 13.74 6.01 -8.59
C ARG A 150 14.94 5.15 -8.24
N ARG A 151 15.75 4.82 -9.24
CA ARG A 151 17.08 4.25 -9.01
C ARG A 151 18.02 5.35 -8.54
N GLN A 152 18.75 5.11 -7.45
CA GLN A 152 19.81 6.00 -7.00
C GLN A 152 21.02 5.84 -7.92
N GLY A 153 21.54 6.95 -8.46
CA GLY A 153 22.81 6.98 -9.19
C GLY A 153 22.75 6.91 -10.73
N GLN A 154 21.60 7.04 -11.38
CA GLN A 154 21.57 7.45 -12.79
C GLN A 154 21.44 8.96 -12.86
N ALA A 155 22.55 9.64 -13.15
CA ALA A 155 22.50 10.98 -13.73
C ALA A 155 21.62 10.91 -14.99
N ALA A 156 20.78 11.92 -15.19
CA ALA A 156 20.07 12.10 -16.45
C ALA A 156 21.11 12.04 -17.58
N GLY A 157 21.01 11.03 -18.45
CA GLY A 157 21.98 10.83 -19.52
C GLY A 157 22.04 12.06 -20.40
N ASP A 158 23.26 12.54 -20.62
CA ASP A 158 23.61 13.53 -21.62
C ASP A 158 22.98 13.18 -22.97
N THR A 159 22.01 13.97 -23.41
CA THR A 159 21.73 14.14 -24.83
C THR A 159 22.88 14.90 -25.47
N GLN A 160 24.02 14.25 -25.72
CA GLN A 160 24.95 14.70 -26.74
C GLN A 160 24.37 14.29 -28.10
N GLY A 161 23.61 15.21 -28.70
CA GLY A 161 23.30 15.15 -30.12
C GLY A 161 24.61 15.22 -30.90
N THR A 162 24.97 14.13 -31.57
CA THR A 162 26.02 14.11 -32.58
C THR A 162 25.58 15.01 -33.74
N ALA A 163 26.08 16.25 -33.76
CA ALA A 163 26.06 17.09 -34.94
C ALA A 163 27.05 16.48 -35.94
N VAL A 164 26.54 15.77 -36.94
CA VAL A 164 27.32 15.38 -38.12
C VAL A 164 27.41 16.63 -39.00
N ALA A 165 28.61 17.22 -39.07
CA ALA A 165 28.92 18.26 -40.04
C ALA A 165 28.82 17.64 -41.44
N GLY A 166 27.87 18.13 -42.24
CA GLY A 166 27.76 17.81 -43.65
C GLY A 166 28.94 18.42 -44.40
N ASP A 167 29.73 17.57 -45.04
CA ASP A 167 30.81 17.97 -45.93
C ASP A 167 30.20 18.40 -47.27
N ASN A 168 30.37 19.67 -47.62
CA ASN A 168 30.01 20.23 -48.92
C ASN A 168 30.97 19.68 -49.98
N MET A 169 30.48 18.91 -50.93
CA MET A 169 31.15 18.74 -52.22
C MET A 169 30.45 19.58 -53.27
N ASP A 170 31.07 20.71 -53.59
CA ASP A 170 30.82 21.51 -54.78
C ASP A 170 31.05 20.66 -56.03
N VAL A 171 30.04 20.59 -56.89
CA VAL A 171 30.17 20.11 -58.27
C VAL A 171 29.83 21.28 -59.19
N ALA A 172 30.81 21.71 -59.97
CA ALA A 172 30.61 22.54 -61.15
C ALA A 172 31.81 22.38 -62.10
N PRO A 173 31.64 22.67 -63.40
CA PRO A 173 30.59 22.26 -64.32
C PRO A 173 31.05 21.20 -65.34
#